data_AF-A7I7U9-F1
#
_entry.id   AF-A7I7U9-F1
#
_cell.length_a   1.000
_cell.length_b   1.000
_cell.length_c   1.000
_cell.angle_alpha   90.00
_cell.angle_beta   90.00
_cell.angle_gamma   90.00
#
_symmetry.space_group_name_H-M   'P 1'
#
loop_
_entity.id
_entity.type
_entity.pdbx_description
1 polymer ?
#
loop_
_entity_poly.entity_id
_entity_poly.type
_entity_poly.pdbx_seq_one_letter_code
_entity_poly.pdbx_strand_id
1 'polypeptide(L)'
;MGIRRSRNPFGSKRQPPGMLSREEQQEYADFIESQVQEFSLTRRIRRKIRGVFTSPAAIETIRGNFIRKSEPRFTEYIKNLSGHDTLITDLQIRYFERRIHTLPKDTLIRLHDELEQIEQVRSPAVRERLLAQFCNSISLTYSLNGWFLHIFAEELRKKQE
;
A
#
# COMPACT_ATOMS: atom_id res chain seq x y z
N MET A 1 -3.68 44.67 47.37
CA MET A 1 -2.67 44.28 46.36
C MET A 1 -3.23 43.14 45.53
N GLY A 2 -3.57 43.39 44.26
CA GLY A 2 -4.18 42.40 43.38
C GLY A 2 -3.13 41.60 42.61
N ILE A 3 -3.14 40.28 42.76
CA ILE A 3 -2.26 39.38 42.01
C ILE A 3 -2.86 39.18 40.61
N ARG A 4 -2.24 39.81 39.60
CA ARG A 4 -2.57 39.59 38.19
C ARG A 4 -2.18 38.17 37.80
N ARG A 5 -3.17 37.34 37.44
CA ARG A 5 -2.94 36.04 36.78
C ARG A 5 -2.28 36.29 35.42
N SER A 6 -1.03 35.87 35.30
CA SER A 6 -0.31 35.78 34.03
C SER A 6 -1.11 34.89 33.07
N ARG A 7 -1.57 35.45 31.96
CA ARG A 7 -2.09 34.69 30.82
C ARG A 7 -0.89 34.03 30.15
N ASN A 8 -0.81 32.71 30.25
CA ASN A 8 0.08 31.92 29.41
C ASN A 8 -0.28 32.17 27.93
N PRO A 9 0.61 32.73 27.09
CA PRO A 9 0.29 33.04 25.69
C PRO A 9 0.50 31.84 24.75
N PHE A 10 0.96 30.70 25.27
CA PHE A 10 1.24 29.50 24.48
C PHE A 10 0.05 28.54 24.45
N GLY A 11 -1.08 29.06 23.97
CA GLY A 11 -2.28 28.29 23.65
C GLY A 11 -2.38 27.97 22.15
N SER A 12 -1.35 27.37 21.56
CA SER A 12 -1.55 26.60 20.33
C SER A 12 -0.57 25.44 20.35
N LYS A 13 -1.08 24.25 20.66
CA LYS A 13 -0.40 22.99 20.35
C LYS A 13 -0.33 22.89 18.83
N ARG A 14 0.64 23.55 18.21
CA ARG A 14 0.99 23.25 16.82
C ARG A 14 1.51 21.82 16.84
N GLN A 15 0.69 20.89 16.33
CA GLN A 15 1.16 19.54 16.10
C GLN A 15 2.38 19.63 15.18
N PRO A 16 3.45 18.85 15.44
CA PRO A 16 4.58 18.81 14.54
C PRO A 16 4.12 18.38 13.14
N PRO A 17 4.72 18.92 12.07
CA PRO A 17 4.40 18.52 10.71
C PRO A 17 4.58 17.01 10.57
N GLY A 18 3.54 16.31 10.09
CA GLY A 18 3.50 14.86 9.97
C GLY A 18 2.83 14.10 11.11
N MET A 19 2.36 14.76 12.18
CA MET A 19 1.47 14.13 13.16
C MET A 19 0.00 14.27 12.77
N LEU A 20 -0.63 13.13 12.51
CA LEU A 20 -2.08 13.02 12.34
C LEU A 20 -2.82 13.64 13.54
N SER A 21 -3.94 14.29 13.28
CA SER A 21 -4.89 14.73 14.31
C SER A 21 -5.40 13.54 15.14
N ARG A 22 -6.02 13.79 16.29
CA ARG A 22 -6.59 12.68 17.09
C ARG A 22 -7.66 11.90 16.32
N GLU A 23 -8.48 12.60 15.54
CA GLU A 23 -9.51 11.99 14.70
C GLU A 23 -8.88 11.14 13.58
N GLU A 24 -7.81 11.63 12.97
CA GLU A 24 -7.06 10.90 11.94
C GLU A 24 -6.30 9.70 12.50
N GLN A 25 -5.78 9.80 13.73
CA GLN A 25 -5.18 8.67 14.44
C GLN A 25 -6.21 7.58 14.74
N GLN A 26 -7.43 7.97 15.12
CA GLN A 26 -8.51 7.02 15.35
C GLN A 26 -8.97 6.36 14.04
N GLU A 27 -9.18 7.14 12.97
CA GLU A 27 -9.54 6.60 11.65
C GLU A 27 -8.47 5.63 11.12
N TYR A 28 -7.19 5.98 11.30
CA TYR A 28 -6.08 5.10 10.97
C TYR A 28 -6.09 3.82 11.82
N ALA A 29 -6.32 3.93 13.14
CA ALA A 29 -6.37 2.77 14.03
C ALA A 29 -7.54 1.83 13.69
N ASP A 30 -8.73 2.38 13.42
CA ASP A 30 -9.92 1.63 13.02
C ASP A 30 -9.67 0.86 11.71
N PHE A 31 -8.99 1.50 10.74
CA PHE A 31 -8.58 0.83 9.50
C PHE A 31 -7.64 -0.35 9.78
N ILE A 32 -6.58 -0.14 10.56
CA ILE A 32 -5.61 -1.20 10.87
C ILE A 32 -6.28 -2.34 11.65
N GLU A 33 -7.16 -2.03 12.61
CA GLU A 33 -7.92 -3.04 13.34
C GLU A 33 -8.79 -3.87 12.39
N SER A 34 -9.45 -3.24 11.43
CA SER A 34 -10.24 -3.94 10.41
C SER A 34 -9.39 -4.90 9.57
N GLN A 35 -8.16 -4.50 9.21
CA GLN A 35 -7.19 -5.32 8.50
C GLN A 35 -6.67 -6.49 9.36
N VAL A 36 -6.43 -6.27 10.65
CA VAL A 36 -6.03 -7.35 11.59
C VAL A 36 -7.15 -8.38 11.72
N GLN A 37 -8.40 -7.92 11.87
CA GLN A 37 -9.57 -8.81 11.90
C GLN A 37 -9.76 -9.58 10.58
N GLU A 38 -9.31 -9.03 9.44
CA GLU A 38 -9.28 -9.75 8.17
C GLU A 38 -8.37 -10.98 8.16
N PHE A 39 -7.33 -11.03 9.00
CA PHE A 39 -6.47 -12.22 9.12
C PHE A 39 -7.10 -13.38 9.89
N SER A 40 -8.32 -13.22 10.42
CA SER A 40 -9.09 -14.31 11.04
C SER A 40 -9.33 -15.49 10.07
N LEU A 41 -9.31 -16.70 10.62
CA LEU A 41 -9.53 -17.97 9.89
C LEU A 41 -10.83 -17.94 9.06
N THR A 42 -11.90 -17.41 9.63
CA THR A 42 -13.23 -17.34 8.99
C THR A 42 -13.23 -16.47 7.73
N ARG A 43 -12.57 -15.31 7.76
CA ARG A 43 -12.47 -14.42 6.58
C ARG A 43 -11.47 -14.94 5.54
N ARG A 44 -10.41 -15.63 5.95
CA ARG A 44 -9.51 -16.35 5.03
C ARG A 44 -10.27 -17.42 4.24
N ILE A 45 -11.11 -18.21 4.91
CA ILE A 45 -11.95 -19.23 4.27
C ILE A 45 -12.95 -18.57 3.32
N ARG A 46 -13.62 -17.48 3.74
CA ARG A 46 -14.57 -16.74 2.88
C ARG A 46 -13.91 -16.20 1.61
N ARG A 47 -12.68 -15.66 1.71
CA ARG A 47 -11.90 -15.20 0.54
C ARG A 47 -11.49 -16.35 -0.37
N LYS A 48 -11.06 -17.47 0.20
CA LYS A 48 -10.71 -18.67 -0.57
C LYS A 48 -11.92 -19.20 -1.35
N ILE A 49 -13.08 -19.25 -0.70
CA ILE A 49 -14.38 -19.59 -1.32
C ILE A 49 -14.70 -18.58 -2.44
N ARG A 50 -14.65 -17.27 -2.17
CA ARG A 50 -14.88 -16.23 -3.19
C ARG A 50 -13.97 -16.41 -4.39
N GLY A 51 -12.68 -16.68 -4.19
CA GLY A 51 -11.72 -16.92 -5.27
C GLY A 51 -12.00 -18.18 -6.10
N VAL A 52 -12.62 -19.20 -5.51
CA VAL A 52 -13.08 -20.41 -6.22
C VAL A 52 -14.32 -20.13 -7.07
N PHE A 53 -15.25 -19.31 -6.56
CA PHE A 53 -16.51 -18.98 -7.25
C PHE A 53 -16.42 -17.75 -8.16
N THR A 54 -15.32 -17.01 -8.14
CA THR A 54 -15.10 -15.87 -9.05
C THR A 54 -14.62 -16.41 -10.40
N SER A 55 -15.37 -16.13 -11.46
CA SER A 55 -15.05 -16.61 -12.80
C SER A 55 -13.68 -16.09 -13.27
N PRO A 56 -12.98 -16.81 -14.16
CA PRO A 56 -11.73 -16.32 -14.74
C PRO A 56 -11.85 -14.93 -15.35
N ALA A 57 -12.94 -14.65 -16.08
CA ALA A 57 -13.20 -13.33 -16.66
C ALA A 57 -13.33 -12.23 -15.60
N ALA A 58 -14.00 -12.50 -14.48
CA ALA A 58 -14.11 -11.53 -13.38
C ALA A 58 -12.74 -11.29 -12.71
N ILE A 59 -11.89 -12.30 -12.60
CA ILE A 59 -10.51 -12.13 -12.11
C ILE A 59 -9.69 -11.23 -13.06
N GLU A 60 -9.83 -11.40 -14.37
CA GLU A 60 -9.18 -10.52 -15.35
C GLU A 60 -9.65 -9.07 -15.21
N THR A 61 -10.95 -8.84 -15.03
CA THR A 61 -11.50 -7.49 -14.78
C THR A 61 -10.95 -6.89 -13.49
N ILE A 62 -10.92 -7.65 -12.39
CA ILE A 62 -10.32 -7.22 -11.12
C ILE A 62 -8.86 -6.85 -11.34
N ARG A 63 -8.10 -7.66 -12.10
CA ARG A 63 -6.69 -7.39 -12.37
C ARG A 63 -6.49 -6.11 -13.17
N GLY A 64 -7.22 -5.92 -14.25
CA GLY A 64 -7.12 -4.71 -15.08
C GLY A 64 -7.47 -3.46 -14.29
N ASN A 65 -8.54 -3.52 -13.49
CA ASN A 65 -8.92 -2.40 -12.60
C ASN A 65 -7.85 -2.12 -11.55
N PHE A 66 -7.30 -3.18 -10.94
CA PHE A 66 -6.24 -3.06 -9.95
C PHE A 66 -5.01 -2.39 -10.52
N ILE A 67 -4.49 -2.87 -11.66
CA ILE A 67 -3.30 -2.32 -12.32
C ILE A 67 -3.53 -0.85 -12.63
N ARG A 68 -4.61 -0.51 -13.34
CA ARG A 68 -4.94 0.86 -13.73
C ARG A 68 -4.96 1.83 -12.54
N LYS A 69 -5.50 1.41 -11.40
CA LYS A 69 -5.60 2.25 -10.20
C LYS A 69 -4.30 2.34 -9.40
N SER A 70 -3.56 1.24 -9.29
CA SER A 70 -2.41 1.12 -8.38
C SER A 70 -1.07 1.46 -9.03
N GLU A 71 -0.88 1.19 -10.31
CA GLU A 71 0.41 1.38 -11.00
C GLU A 71 0.91 2.84 -10.96
N PRO A 72 0.07 3.88 -11.22
CA PRO A 72 0.55 5.26 -11.16
C PRO A 72 1.04 5.64 -9.75
N ARG A 73 0.27 5.22 -8.73
CA ARG A 73 0.58 5.49 -7.31
C ARG A 73 1.83 4.72 -6.86
N PHE A 74 1.98 3.48 -7.32
CA PHE A 74 3.16 2.67 -7.04
C PHE A 74 4.41 3.28 -7.68
N THR A 75 4.31 3.71 -8.93
CA THR A 75 5.40 4.35 -9.67
C THR A 75 5.88 5.62 -8.97
N GLU A 76 4.95 6.48 -8.57
CA GLU A 76 5.26 7.70 -7.82
C GLU A 76 5.91 7.36 -6.47
N TYR A 77 5.34 6.42 -5.72
CA TYR A 77 5.87 5.97 -4.44
C TYR A 77 7.31 5.45 -4.52
N ILE A 78 7.60 4.56 -5.47
CA ILE A 78 8.92 3.95 -5.65
C ILE A 78 9.96 4.97 -6.13
N LYS A 79 9.57 5.93 -6.98
CA LYS A 79 10.44 7.06 -7.36
C LYS A 79 10.79 7.96 -6.16
N ASN A 80 9.82 8.20 -5.26
CA ASN A 80 10.03 9.04 -4.09
C ASN A 80 10.84 8.35 -2.97
N LEU A 81 10.81 7.02 -2.90
CA LEU A 81 11.63 6.23 -1.97
C LEU A 81 13.13 6.25 -2.31
N SER A 82 13.44 6.34 -3.59
CA SER A 82 14.74 5.91 -4.12
C SER A 82 15.64 7.11 -4.35
N GLY A 83 16.34 7.54 -3.30
CA GLY A 83 17.38 8.55 -3.41
C GLY A 83 18.61 8.11 -4.23
N HIS A 84 18.89 6.80 -4.37
CA HIS A 84 20.20 6.34 -4.86
C HIS A 84 20.28 5.04 -5.71
N ASP A 85 19.27 4.15 -5.77
CA ASP A 85 19.35 2.90 -6.56
C ASP A 85 18.33 2.87 -7.72
N THR A 86 18.73 3.44 -8.86
CA THR A 86 17.86 3.59 -10.04
C THR A 86 17.53 2.26 -10.69
N LEU A 87 18.42 1.27 -10.63
CA LEU A 87 18.21 -0.01 -11.31
C LEU A 87 17.08 -0.83 -10.69
N ILE A 88 17.07 -0.98 -9.37
CA ILE A 88 16.01 -1.73 -8.67
C ILE A 88 14.67 -1.02 -8.87
N THR A 89 14.66 0.30 -8.72
CA THR A 89 13.51 1.19 -8.92
C THR A 89 12.90 1.00 -10.32
N ASP A 90 13.73 1.10 -11.35
CA ASP A 90 13.30 0.97 -12.75
C ASP A 90 12.77 -0.42 -13.04
N LEU A 91 13.37 -1.46 -12.46
CA LEU A 91 12.91 -2.84 -12.64
C LEU A 91 11.59 -3.09 -11.93
N GLN A 92 11.39 -2.57 -10.71
CA GLN A 92 10.11 -2.69 -10.02
C GLN A 92 8.98 -2.02 -10.79
N ILE A 93 9.23 -0.82 -11.34
CA ILE A 93 8.25 -0.11 -12.18
C ILE A 93 7.98 -0.91 -13.47
N ARG A 94 9.04 -1.27 -14.20
CA ARG A 94 8.93 -1.99 -15.49
C ARG A 94 8.18 -3.31 -15.36
N TYR A 95 8.38 -4.03 -14.27
CA TYR A 95 7.82 -5.36 -14.07
C TYR A 95 6.54 -5.36 -13.23
N PHE A 96 5.92 -4.19 -13.02
CA PHE A 96 4.71 -4.07 -12.21
C PHE A 96 3.56 -4.94 -12.68
N GLU A 97 3.07 -4.70 -13.89
CA GLU A 97 1.96 -5.48 -14.43
C GLU A 97 2.28 -6.97 -14.45
N ARG A 98 3.48 -7.34 -14.92
CA ARG A 98 3.94 -8.73 -14.97
C ARG A 98 3.91 -9.37 -13.59
N ARG A 99 4.32 -8.65 -12.55
CA ARG A 99 4.25 -9.15 -11.17
C ARG A 99 2.80 -9.39 -10.77
N ILE A 100 1.89 -8.44 -11.01
CA ILE A 100 0.47 -8.59 -10.68
C ILE A 100 -0.16 -9.78 -11.41
N HIS A 101 0.21 -10.05 -12.67
CA HIS A 101 -0.24 -11.22 -13.43
C HIS A 101 0.20 -12.56 -12.82
N THR A 102 1.32 -12.58 -12.09
CA THR A 102 1.85 -13.79 -11.44
C THR A 102 1.32 -13.99 -10.02
N LEU A 103 0.51 -13.07 -9.49
CA LEU A 103 -0.04 -13.20 -8.15
C LEU A 103 -1.13 -14.29 -8.11
N PRO A 104 -1.17 -15.09 -7.02
CA PRO A 104 -2.31 -15.94 -6.73
C PRO A 104 -3.62 -15.16 -6.70
N LYS A 105 -4.72 -15.77 -7.18
CA LYS A 105 -6.04 -15.12 -7.29
C LYS A 105 -6.52 -14.51 -5.98
N ASP A 106 -6.32 -15.22 -4.87
CA ASP A 106 -6.67 -14.79 -3.52
C ASP A 106 -5.86 -13.57 -3.07
N THR A 107 -4.57 -13.53 -3.43
CA THR A 107 -3.69 -12.38 -3.17
C THR A 107 -4.14 -11.16 -3.97
N LEU A 108 -4.48 -11.34 -5.25
CA LEU A 108 -5.01 -10.26 -6.09
C LEU A 108 -6.33 -9.70 -5.54
N ILE A 109 -7.27 -10.57 -5.18
CA ILE A 109 -8.56 -10.16 -4.60
C ILE A 109 -8.33 -9.38 -3.30
N ARG A 110 -7.43 -9.86 -2.43
CA ARG A 110 -7.09 -9.17 -1.18
C ARG A 110 -6.54 -7.76 -1.44
N LEU A 111 -5.55 -7.64 -2.32
CA LEU A 111 -4.95 -6.33 -2.63
C LEU A 111 -5.97 -5.37 -3.26
N HIS A 112 -6.86 -5.90 -4.11
CA HIS A 112 -7.94 -5.11 -4.68
C HIS A 112 -8.93 -4.63 -3.62
N ASP A 113 -9.41 -5.53 -2.75
CA ASP A 113 -10.33 -5.16 -1.67
C ASP A 113 -9.66 -4.13 -0.71
N GLU A 114 -8.38 -4.30 -0.39
CA GLU A 114 -7.60 -3.36 0.43
C GLU A 114 -7.50 -1.98 -0.23
N LEU A 115 -7.21 -1.91 -1.53
CA LEU A 115 -7.16 -0.65 -2.27
C LEU A 115 -8.51 0.07 -2.26
N GLU A 116 -9.61 -0.63 -2.49
CA GLU A 116 -10.97 -0.06 -2.43
C GLU A 116 -11.30 0.48 -1.04
N GLN A 117 -10.91 -0.23 0.03
CA GLN A 117 -11.10 0.26 1.40
C GLN A 117 -10.29 1.52 1.68
N ILE A 118 -9.04 1.58 1.22
CA ILE A 118 -8.19 2.77 1.37
C ILE A 118 -8.83 3.96 0.64
N GLU A 119 -9.35 3.77 -0.58
CA GLU A 119 -10.01 4.83 -1.35
C GLU A 119 -11.26 5.41 -0.65
N GLN A 120 -11.87 4.66 0.26
CA GLN A 120 -13.05 5.07 1.04
C GLN A 120 -12.72 5.85 2.34
N VAL A 121 -11.45 5.86 2.77
CA VAL A 121 -11.00 6.59 3.98
C VAL A 121 -11.23 8.09 3.80
N ARG A 122 -11.84 8.76 4.78
CA ARG A 122 -12.28 10.15 4.65
C ARG A 122 -11.12 11.13 4.73
N SER A 123 -10.21 10.99 5.70
CA SER A 123 -9.05 11.89 5.79
C SER A 123 -8.08 11.67 4.62
N PRO A 124 -7.75 12.73 3.85
CA PRO A 124 -6.72 12.65 2.82
C PRO A 124 -5.35 12.27 3.39
N ALA A 125 -4.98 12.78 4.56
CA ALA A 125 -3.68 12.49 5.18
C ALA A 125 -3.57 11.02 5.62
N VAL A 126 -4.66 10.46 6.18
CA VAL A 126 -4.73 9.04 6.53
C VAL A 126 -4.69 8.19 5.27
N ARG A 127 -5.45 8.57 4.25
CA ARG A 127 -5.49 7.87 2.95
C ARG A 127 -4.12 7.82 2.29
N GLU A 128 -3.40 8.94 2.21
CA GLU A 128 -2.05 9.00 1.65
C GLU A 128 -1.08 8.08 2.42
N ARG A 129 -1.15 8.10 3.75
CA ARG A 129 -0.33 7.22 4.59
C ARG A 129 -0.61 5.74 4.36
N LEU A 130 -1.89 5.36 4.23
CA LEU A 130 -2.30 3.99 3.93
C LEU A 130 -1.90 3.58 2.51
N LEU A 131 -2.04 4.47 1.53
CA LEU A 131 -1.58 4.23 0.16
C LEU A 131 -0.07 3.99 0.11
N ALA A 132 0.73 4.75 0.85
CA ALA A 132 2.17 4.51 0.96
C ALA A 132 2.48 3.14 1.57
N GLN A 133 1.76 2.72 2.61
CA GLN A 133 1.91 1.39 3.21
C GLN A 133 1.48 0.25 2.28
N PHE A 134 0.41 0.48 1.52
CA PHE A 134 -0.08 -0.43 0.51
C PHE A 134 0.95 -0.61 -0.63
N CYS A 135 1.52 0.49 -1.14
CA CYS A 135 2.58 0.44 -2.14
C CYS A 135 3.85 -0.26 -1.60
N ASN A 136 4.21 -0.03 -0.33
CA ASN A 136 5.30 -0.77 0.32
C ASN A 136 5.00 -2.27 0.35
N SER A 137 3.76 -2.65 0.70
CA SER A 137 3.34 -4.05 0.74
C SER A 137 3.40 -4.71 -0.64
N ILE A 138 3.03 -3.99 -1.70
CA ILE A 138 3.21 -4.46 -3.08
C ILE A 138 4.70 -4.63 -3.40
N SER A 139 5.55 -3.67 -3.04
CA SER A 139 7.00 -3.74 -3.25
C SER A 139 7.61 -4.98 -2.58
N LEU A 140 7.18 -5.30 -1.36
CA LEU A 140 7.60 -6.52 -0.66
C LEU A 140 7.19 -7.81 -1.38
N THR A 141 6.11 -7.80 -2.18
CA THR A 141 5.75 -8.98 -2.97
C THR A 141 6.77 -9.34 -4.05
N TYR A 142 7.63 -8.41 -4.47
CA TYR A 142 8.72 -8.69 -5.41
C TYR A 142 9.82 -9.53 -4.76
N SER A 143 10.09 -9.30 -3.47
CA SER A 143 11.18 -9.94 -2.72
C SER A 143 10.85 -11.36 -2.24
N LEU A 144 9.57 -11.73 -2.15
CA LEU A 144 9.13 -12.97 -1.51
C LEU A 144 9.12 -14.21 -2.42
N ASN A 145 9.41 -14.05 -3.71
CA ASN A 145 9.55 -15.17 -4.63
C ASN A 145 10.77 -14.87 -5.49
N GLY A 146 11.77 -15.75 -5.50
CA GLY A 146 13.09 -15.53 -6.15
C GLY A 146 13.04 -15.13 -7.63
N TRP A 147 11.86 -15.10 -8.23
CA TRP A 147 11.52 -14.49 -9.52
C TRP A 147 12.12 -13.10 -9.74
N PHE A 148 11.94 -12.13 -8.83
CA PHE A 148 12.46 -10.78 -9.07
C PHE A 148 13.98 -10.73 -8.96
N LEU A 149 14.56 -11.52 -8.04
CA LEU A 149 16.01 -11.66 -7.92
C LEU A 149 16.61 -12.29 -9.18
N HIS A 150 15.90 -13.24 -9.81
CA HIS A 150 16.30 -13.82 -11.08
C HIS A 150 16.32 -12.77 -12.20
N ILE A 151 15.24 -12.00 -12.36
CA ILE A 151 15.18 -10.89 -13.32
C ILE A 151 16.29 -9.87 -13.05
N PHE A 152 16.49 -9.49 -11.79
CA PHE A 152 17.54 -8.56 -11.38
C PHE A 152 18.94 -9.08 -11.76
N ALA A 153 19.21 -10.37 -11.48
CA ALA A 153 20.48 -11.00 -11.84
C ALA A 153 20.70 -11.09 -13.36
N GLU A 154 19.66 -11.37 -14.14
CA GLU A 154 19.73 -11.36 -15.61
C GLU A 154 20.04 -9.96 -16.14
N GLU A 155 19.37 -8.93 -15.62
CA GLU A 155 19.59 -7.54 -16.05
C GLU A 155 20.95 -7.00 -15.63
N LEU A 156 21.50 -7.45 -14.49
CA LEU A 156 22.88 -7.16 -14.12
C LEU A 156 23.90 -7.79 -15.07
N ARG A 157 23.69 -9.05 -15.50
CA ARG A 157 24.57 -9.71 -16.46
C ARG A 157 24.59 -9.00 -17.81
N LYS A 158 23.42 -8.60 -18.32
CA LYS A 158 23.30 -7.85 -19.59
C LYS A 158 24.01 -6.49 -19.58
N LYS A 159 24.21 -5.88 -18.41
CA LYS A 159 24.92 -4.60 -18.28
C LYS A 159 26.44 -4.74 -18.24
N GLN A 160 26.96 -5.96 -18.06
CA GLN A 160 28.39 -6.26 -17.98
C GLN A 160 28.97 -6.73 -19.32
N GLU A 161 28.11 -7.13 -20.26
CA GLU A 161 28.43 -7.44 -21.67
C GLU A 161 28.38 -6.18 -22.54
#